data_AF-A0A7Y8WSC7-F1
#
_entry.id   AF-A0A7Y8WSC7-F1
#
_cell.length_a   1.000
_cell.length_b   1.000
_cell.length_c   1.000
_cell.angle_alpha   90.00
_cell.angle_beta   90.00
_cell.angle_gamma   90.00
#
_symmetry.space_group_name_H-M   'P 1'
#
loop_
_entity.id
_entity.type
_entity.pdbx_description
1 polymer ?
#
loop_
_entity_poly.entity_id
_entity_poly.type
_entity_poly.pdbx_seq_one_letter_code
_entity_poly.pdbx_strand_id
1 'polypeptide(L)'
;MDKLFKTSQSTNTSHNQSISQAEVEALVDAKLKEHAAAIETNQVPLQDEDYTLSAKQIEYALSLIEKVKEEFELAINPTELTIKDLNRLIAYNRYKNKGTLVNLVKKGVLKRK
;
A
#
# COMPACT_ATOMS: atom_id res chain seq x y z
N MET A 1 -62.46 -45.47 -1.05
CA MET A 1 -62.08 -45.38 0.37
C MET A 1 -60.96 -46.39 0.54
N ASP A 2 -59.71 -46.03 0.79
CA ASP A 2 -59.21 -45.10 1.79
C ASP A 2 -57.90 -44.45 1.35
N LYS A 3 -57.79 -43.15 1.66
CA LYS A 3 -56.57 -42.36 1.60
C LYS A 3 -55.59 -42.93 2.62
N LEU A 4 -54.34 -43.16 2.24
CA LEU A 4 -53.22 -42.98 3.16
C LEU A 4 -51.96 -42.61 2.37
N PHE A 5 -51.65 -41.32 2.40
CA PHE A 5 -50.40 -40.76 1.89
C PHE A 5 -49.20 -41.45 2.54
N LYS A 6 -48.38 -42.12 1.73
CA LYS A 6 -47.00 -42.45 2.08
C LYS A 6 -46.08 -41.74 1.10
N THR A 7 -45.49 -40.66 1.60
CA THR A 7 -44.24 -40.04 1.16
C THR A 7 -43.43 -40.90 0.20
N SER A 8 -43.30 -40.44 -1.05
CA SER A 8 -42.24 -40.86 -1.95
C SER A 8 -40.93 -40.21 -1.50
N GLN A 9 -40.21 -40.87 -0.59
CA GLN A 9 -38.76 -40.67 -0.49
C GLN A 9 -38.14 -41.48 -1.64
N SER A 10 -37.87 -40.83 -2.77
CA SER A 10 -37.02 -41.36 -3.82
C SER A 10 -35.74 -40.54 -3.88
N THR A 11 -34.73 -41.03 -3.17
CA THR A 11 -33.30 -41.02 -3.52
C THR A 11 -32.74 -39.74 -4.16
N ASN A 12 -32.41 -38.75 -3.32
CA ASN A 12 -31.26 -37.90 -3.64
C ASN A 12 -30.01 -38.60 -3.11
N THR A 13 -29.21 -39.08 -4.06
CA THR A 13 -27.88 -39.66 -3.88
C THR A 13 -27.05 -38.81 -2.94
N SER A 14 -26.89 -39.25 -1.69
CA SER A 14 -25.83 -38.79 -0.81
C SER A 14 -24.53 -39.39 -1.32
N HIS A 15 -23.85 -38.68 -2.22
CA HIS A 15 -22.44 -38.91 -2.47
C HIS A 15 -21.69 -38.32 -1.26
N ASN A 16 -21.70 -39.08 -0.16
CA ASN A 16 -20.92 -38.76 1.04
C ASN A 16 -19.46 -39.08 0.70
N GLN A 17 -18.82 -38.16 -0.02
CA GLN A 17 -17.39 -38.23 -0.28
C GLN A 17 -16.71 -38.01 1.06
N SER A 18 -16.23 -39.09 1.65
CA SER A 18 -15.31 -39.07 2.78
C SER A 18 -14.04 -38.37 2.32
N ILE A 19 -13.97 -37.04 2.47
CA ILE A 19 -12.77 -36.27 2.21
C ILE A 19 -11.72 -36.81 3.18
N SER A 20 -10.68 -37.43 2.63
CA SER A 20 -9.61 -37.99 3.45
C SER A 20 -8.82 -36.85 4.07
N GLN A 21 -8.45 -36.98 5.35
CA GLN A 21 -7.73 -35.94 6.09
C GLN A 21 -6.47 -35.45 5.33
N ALA A 22 -5.79 -36.35 4.63
CA ALA A 22 -4.63 -36.05 3.79
C ALA A 22 -4.95 -35.07 2.63
N GLU A 23 -6.16 -35.11 2.07
CA GLU A 23 -6.57 -34.22 0.98
C GLU A 23 -6.89 -32.81 1.51
N VAL A 24 -7.46 -32.71 2.72
CA VAL A 24 -7.67 -31.42 3.39
C VAL A 24 -6.34 -30.76 3.74
N GLU A 25 -5.40 -31.54 4.30
CA GLU A 25 -4.07 -31.04 4.65
C GLU A 25 -3.29 -30.58 3.41
N ALA A 26 -3.33 -31.36 2.33
CA ALA A 26 -2.71 -30.98 1.06
C ALA A 26 -3.33 -29.70 0.46
N LEU A 27 -4.65 -29.51 0.58
CA LEU A 27 -5.35 -28.32 0.09
C LEU A 27 -4.98 -27.08 0.92
N VAL A 28 -4.87 -27.23 2.24
CA VAL A 28 -4.45 -26.16 3.15
C VAL A 28 -3.00 -25.76 2.86
N ASP A 29 -2.10 -26.72 2.72
CA ASP A 29 -0.69 -26.49 2.41
C ASP A 29 -0.50 -25.84 1.03
N ALA A 30 -1.23 -26.30 0.02
CA ALA A 30 -1.20 -25.70 -1.32
C ALA A 30 -1.66 -24.24 -1.28
N LYS A 31 -2.73 -23.95 -0.53
CA LYS A 31 -3.27 -22.60 -0.40
C LYS A 31 -2.36 -21.69 0.42
N LEU A 32 -1.77 -22.18 1.50
CA LEU A 32 -0.75 -21.44 2.27
C LEU A 32 0.47 -21.10 1.42
N LYS A 33 0.92 -22.05 0.58
CA LYS A 33 2.05 -21.85 -0.33
C LYS A 33 1.75 -20.87 -1.46
N GLU A 34 0.54 -20.90 -2.02
CA GLU A 34 0.08 -19.93 -3.02
C GLU A 34 -0.01 -18.52 -2.44
N HIS A 35 -0.59 -18.37 -1.24
CA HIS A 35 -0.64 -17.09 -0.55
C HIS A 35 0.75 -16.55 -0.19
N ALA A 36 1.69 -17.41 0.23
CA ALA A 36 3.07 -17.01 0.49
C ALA A 36 3.78 -16.50 -0.78
N ALA A 37 3.64 -17.20 -1.91
CA ALA A 37 4.25 -16.80 -3.18
C ALA A 37 3.64 -15.50 -3.75
N ALA A 38 2.34 -15.27 -3.54
CA ALA A 38 1.68 -14.03 -3.93
C ALA A 38 2.12 -12.81 -3.11
N ILE A 39 2.56 -13.01 -1.86
CA ILE A 39 3.09 -11.93 -1.01
C ILE A 39 4.50 -11.52 -1.43
N GLU A 40 5.35 -12.46 -1.87
CA GLU A 40 6.70 -12.14 -2.36
C GLU A 40 6.69 -11.36 -3.68
N THR A 41 5.69 -11.59 -4.55
CA THR A 41 5.61 -10.95 -5.87
C THR A 41 5.01 -9.55 -5.86
N ASN A 42 4.33 -9.16 -4.78
CA ASN A 42 3.80 -7.80 -4.57
C ASN A 42 4.62 -6.97 -3.58
N GLN A 43 5.84 -7.41 -3.24
CA GLN A 43 6.80 -6.53 -2.61
C GLN A 43 7.24 -5.49 -3.65
N VAL A 44 6.51 -4.37 -3.70
CA VAL A 44 7.12 -3.09 -4.09
C VAL A 44 8.43 -3.06 -3.32
N PRO A 45 9.59 -3.02 -3.99
CA PRO A 45 10.83 -3.15 -3.26
C PRO A 45 10.83 -2.01 -2.24
N LEU A 46 11.00 -2.38 -0.96
CA LEU A 46 11.42 -1.46 0.09
C LEU A 46 12.85 -1.03 -0.27
N GLN A 47 12.99 -0.32 -1.39
CA GLN A 47 14.18 0.39 -1.79
C GLN A 47 14.35 1.46 -0.74
N ASP A 48 15.43 1.34 0.03
CA ASP A 48 15.84 2.28 1.06
C ASP A 48 15.48 3.71 0.66
N GLU A 49 14.47 4.29 1.33
CA GLU A 49 13.78 5.53 0.93
C GLU A 49 14.64 6.80 1.12
N ASP A 50 15.97 6.63 1.20
CA ASP A 50 16.99 7.65 1.36
C ASP A 50 17.71 7.95 0.03
N TYR A 51 17.09 7.61 -1.11
CA TYR A 51 17.58 8.03 -2.42
C TYR A 51 17.38 9.53 -2.66
N THR A 52 18.44 10.16 -3.16
CA THR A 52 18.46 11.51 -3.73
C THR A 52 17.53 11.58 -4.93
N LEU A 53 16.87 12.73 -5.12
CA LEU A 53 15.97 12.96 -6.25
C LEU A 53 16.71 12.96 -7.61
N SER A 54 16.05 12.49 -8.66
CA SER A 54 16.48 12.74 -10.05
C SER A 54 16.35 14.23 -10.41
N ALA A 55 17.06 14.71 -11.43
CA ALA A 55 17.01 16.11 -11.87
C ALA A 55 15.57 16.63 -12.09
N LYS A 56 14.73 15.84 -12.78
CA LYS A 56 13.31 16.19 -13.00
C LYS A 56 12.51 16.27 -11.69
N GLN A 57 12.82 15.41 -10.73
CA GLN A 57 12.17 15.45 -9.42
C GLN A 57 12.64 16.64 -8.59
N ILE A 58 13.91 17.04 -8.69
CA ILE A 58 14.44 18.25 -8.06
C ILE A 58 13.74 19.49 -8.63
N GLU A 59 13.67 19.62 -9.96
CA GLU A 59 12.95 20.72 -10.63
C GLU A 59 11.50 20.79 -10.16
N TYR A 60 10.82 19.65 -10.07
CA TYR A 60 9.47 19.59 -9.57
C TYR A 60 9.38 20.01 -8.09
N ALA A 61 10.27 19.52 -7.23
CA ALA A 61 10.32 19.91 -5.82
C ALA A 61 10.51 21.43 -5.66
N LEU A 62 11.42 22.03 -6.43
CA LEU A 62 11.64 23.47 -6.44
C LEU A 62 10.39 24.24 -6.87
N SER A 63 9.66 23.76 -7.88
CA SER A 63 8.38 24.36 -8.30
C SER A 63 7.31 24.33 -7.21
N LEU A 64 7.35 23.34 -6.31
CA LEU A 64 6.45 23.26 -5.16
C LEU A 64 6.86 24.22 -4.05
N ILE A 65 8.17 24.36 -3.81
CA ILE A 65 8.72 25.30 -2.82
C ILE A 65 8.43 26.75 -3.24
N GLU A 66 8.50 27.05 -4.54
CA GLU A 66 8.17 28.37 -5.09
C GLU A 66 6.75 28.84 -4.72
N LYS A 67 5.80 27.90 -4.55
CA LYS A 67 4.42 28.21 -4.13
C LYS A 67 4.29 28.59 -2.66
N VAL A 68 5.30 28.30 -1.85
CA VAL A 68 5.34 28.61 -0.40
C VAL A 68 6.45 29.61 -0.06
N LYS A 69 7.07 30.22 -1.08
CA LYS A 69 8.22 31.12 -0.94
C LYS A 69 7.97 32.37 -0.10
N GLU A 70 6.71 32.74 0.11
CA GLU A 70 6.33 33.89 0.95
C GLU A 70 6.67 33.65 2.42
N GLU A 71 6.47 32.41 2.90
CA GLU A 71 6.68 32.03 4.29
C GLU A 71 7.93 31.17 4.52
N PHE A 72 8.34 30.40 3.50
CA PHE A 72 9.39 29.40 3.62
C PHE A 72 10.43 29.52 2.51
N GLU A 73 11.66 29.13 2.82
CA GLU A 73 12.75 28.98 1.86
C GLU A 73 13.46 27.64 2.04
N LEU A 74 14.11 27.17 0.98
CA LEU A 74 14.92 25.95 1.04
C LEU A 74 16.21 26.24 1.82
N ALA A 75 16.51 25.42 2.82
CA ALA A 75 17.67 25.58 3.70
C ALA A 75 18.82 24.62 3.39
N ILE A 76 18.61 23.68 2.47
CA ILE A 76 19.59 22.68 2.04
C ILE A 76 19.89 22.81 0.55
N ASN A 77 20.93 22.14 0.07
CA ASN A 77 21.17 22.07 -1.37
C ASN A 77 20.03 21.28 -2.05
N PRO A 78 19.47 21.73 -3.21
CA PRO A 78 18.45 20.96 -3.92
C PRO A 78 18.83 19.51 -4.23
N THR A 79 20.12 19.19 -4.38
CA THR A 79 20.60 17.82 -4.60
C THR A 79 20.51 16.92 -3.38
N GLU A 80 20.37 17.50 -2.18
CA GLU A 80 20.21 16.78 -0.91
C GLU A 80 18.74 16.46 -0.60
N LEU A 81 17.80 16.93 -1.45
CA LEU A 81 16.40 16.57 -1.30
C LEU A 81 16.21 15.07 -1.46
N THR A 82 15.41 14.50 -0.56
CA THR A 82 15.03 13.09 -0.59
C THR A 82 13.64 12.91 -1.20
N ILE A 83 13.35 11.70 -1.66
CA ILE A 83 11.98 11.30 -2.08
C ILE A 83 10.96 11.60 -0.99
N LYS A 84 11.34 11.34 0.26
CA LYS A 84 10.56 11.65 1.46
C LYS A 84 10.21 13.13 1.59
N ASP A 85 11.13 14.03 1.26
CA ASP A 85 10.89 15.47 1.34
C ASP A 85 10.00 15.94 0.18
N LEU A 86 10.22 15.40 -1.03
CA LEU A 86 9.32 15.63 -2.18
C LEU A 86 7.89 15.17 -1.87
N ASN A 87 7.70 13.99 -1.29
CA ASN A 87 6.37 13.48 -0.93
C ASN A 87 5.66 14.41 0.07
N ARG A 88 6.40 15.01 1.02
CA ARG A 88 5.87 16.01 1.96
C ARG A 88 5.46 17.31 1.27
N LEU A 89 6.24 17.77 0.29
CA LEU A 89 5.91 18.93 -0.54
C LEU A 89 4.66 18.67 -1.39
N ILE A 90 4.56 17.49 -2.02
CA ILE A 90 3.37 17.08 -2.80
C ILE A 90 2.14 17.02 -1.90
N ALA A 91 2.25 16.43 -0.71
CA ALA A 91 1.15 16.34 0.24
C ALA A 91 0.65 17.72 0.69
N TYR A 92 1.54 18.68 0.91
CA TYR A 92 1.13 20.06 1.15
C TYR A 92 0.44 20.66 -0.07
N ASN A 93 1.03 20.54 -1.26
CA ASN A 93 0.46 21.16 -2.46
C ASN A 93 -0.93 20.58 -2.82
N ARG A 94 -1.13 19.27 -2.63
CA ARG A 94 -2.38 18.55 -2.95
C ARG A 94 -3.45 18.68 -1.88
N TYR A 95 -3.08 18.56 -0.60
CA TYR A 95 -4.04 18.45 0.51
C TYR A 95 -3.96 19.62 1.50
N LYS A 96 -3.08 20.61 1.27
CA LYS A 96 -2.81 21.73 2.19
C LYS A 96 -2.45 21.28 3.61
N ASN A 97 -1.82 20.10 3.73
CA ASN A 97 -1.39 19.55 5.02
C ASN A 97 -0.23 20.36 5.61
N LYS A 98 -0.52 21.30 6.51
CA LYS A 98 0.49 22.16 7.16
C LYS A 98 1.51 21.38 8.00
N GLY A 99 1.14 20.20 8.50
CA GLY A 99 2.02 19.35 9.29
C GLY A 99 3.24 18.88 8.50
N THR A 100 3.13 18.73 7.17
CA THR A 100 4.27 18.32 6.34
C THR A 100 5.31 19.44 6.21
N LEU A 101 4.88 20.71 6.10
CA LEU A 101 5.79 21.85 6.13
C LEU A 101 6.50 21.98 7.48
N VAL A 102 5.76 21.80 8.60
CA VAL A 102 6.36 21.79 9.94
C VAL A 102 7.43 20.70 10.07
N ASN A 103 7.18 19.51 9.52
CA ASN A 103 8.16 18.42 9.52
C ASN A 103 9.39 18.75 8.68
N LEU A 104 9.21 19.35 7.50
CA LEU A 104 10.33 19.82 6.67
C LEU A 104 11.17 20.88 7.39
N VAL A 105 10.53 21.77 8.16
CA VAL A 105 11.25 22.75 9.00
C VAL A 105 12.00 22.09 10.14
N LYS A 106 11.37 21.15 10.86
CA LYS A 106 12.02 20.40 11.95
C LYS A 106 13.23 19.60 11.48
N LYS A 107 13.18 19.07 10.25
CA LYS A 107 14.30 18.36 9.61
C LYS A 107 15.39 19.30 9.07
N GLY A 108 15.17 20.61 9.06
CA GLY A 108 16.10 21.59 8.49
C GLY A 108 16.07 21.67 6.96
N VAL A 109 15.11 21.04 6.29
CA VAL A 109 14.96 21.10 4.82
C VAL A 109 14.42 22.45 4.39
N LEU A 110 13.41 22.95 5.12
CA LEU A 110 12.86 24.29 4.93
C LEU A 110 13.18 25.17 6.13
N LYS A 111 13.26 26.47 5.90
CA LYS A 111 13.38 27.49 6.95
C LYS A 111 12.26 28.51 6.78
N ARG A 112 11.74 29.01 7.90
CA ARG A 112 10.84 30.17 7.88
C ARG A 112 11.64 31.43 7.60
N LYS A 113 11.13 32.27 6.71
CA LYS A 113 11.66 33.62 6.53
C LYS A 113 11.46 34.47 7.77
#